data_AF-A0A7Y0E0Y8-F1
#
_entry.id   AF-A0A7Y0E0Y8-F1
#
_cell.length_a   1.000
_cell.length_b   1.000
_cell.length_c   1.000
_cell.angle_alpha   90.00
_cell.angle_beta   90.00
_cell.angle_gamma   90.00
#
_symmetry.space_group_name_H-M   'P 1'
#
loop_
_entity.id
_entity.type
_entity.pdbx_description
1 polymer ?
#
loop_
_entity_poly.entity_id
_entity_poly.type
_entity_poly.pdbx_seq_one_letter_code
_entity_poly.pdbx_strand_id
1 'polypeptide(L)'
;MATPYRLKKAIGSSYVVDPDDVWSLKSRLKTSGHYVVPGYGMTPYPDNELFRSIANFQRQTGLKADGVIKPDGETERALLAQDISTPTFWCKICGGPHAGINSLEVCHWCWEKGYR
;
A
#
# COMPACT_ATOMS: atom_id res chain seq x y z
N MET A 1 4.96 -18.05 -7.41
CA MET A 1 5.01 -16.60 -7.63
C MET A 1 4.07 -15.95 -6.64
N ALA A 2 4.51 -14.97 -5.86
CA ALA A 2 3.62 -14.29 -4.91
C ALA A 2 2.66 -13.38 -5.70
N THR A 3 1.36 -13.43 -5.38
CA THR A 3 0.38 -12.52 -6.00
C THR A 3 0.61 -11.11 -5.45
N PRO A 4 0.87 -10.11 -6.32
CA PRO A 4 1.12 -8.76 -5.86
C PRO A 4 -0.17 -8.19 -5.25
N TYR A 5 -0.03 -7.54 -4.11
CA TYR A 5 -1.15 -6.89 -3.41
C TYR A 5 -1.81 -5.83 -4.31
N ARG A 6 -3.14 -5.91 -4.45
CA ARG A 6 -3.99 -4.93 -5.14
C ARG A 6 -4.75 -4.07 -4.13
N LEU A 7 -4.91 -2.80 -4.46
CA LEU A 7 -5.66 -1.84 -3.66
C LEU A 7 -7.14 -2.22 -3.60
N LYS A 8 -7.69 -2.14 -2.39
CA LYS A 8 -9.12 -2.31 -2.12
C LYS A 8 -9.88 -1.00 -2.32
N LYS A 9 -9.23 0.14 -2.04
CA LYS A 9 -9.79 1.49 -2.08
C LYS A 9 -8.86 2.49 -2.74
N ALA A 10 -9.43 3.63 -3.15
CA ALA A 10 -8.63 4.74 -3.62
C ALA A 10 -7.77 5.32 -2.50
N ILE A 11 -6.52 5.68 -2.83
CA ILE A 11 -5.60 6.40 -1.96
C ILE A 11 -5.41 7.81 -2.53
N GLY A 12 -5.67 8.80 -1.68
CA GLY A 12 -5.42 10.22 -1.97
C GLY A 12 -5.72 11.06 -0.73
N SER A 13 -5.27 12.32 -0.72
CA SER A 13 -5.35 13.18 0.48
C SER A 13 -6.77 13.48 0.97
N SER A 14 -7.78 13.28 0.12
CA SER A 14 -9.20 13.53 0.43
C SER A 14 -10.05 12.24 0.45
N TYR A 15 -9.42 11.07 0.56
CA TYR A 15 -10.11 9.77 0.54
C TYR A 15 -10.04 9.07 1.90
N VAL A 16 -11.09 8.28 2.19
CA VAL A 16 -11.03 7.28 3.25
C VAL A 16 -10.22 6.09 2.74
N VAL A 17 -9.03 5.91 3.29
CA VAL A 17 -8.08 4.87 2.84
C VAL A 17 -8.18 3.60 3.68
N ASP A 18 -7.76 2.47 3.10
CA ASP A 18 -7.60 1.20 3.82
C ASP A 18 -6.17 1.09 4.38
N PRO A 19 -5.98 0.70 5.66
CA PRO A 19 -4.65 0.56 6.26
C PRO A 19 -3.75 -0.46 5.55
N ASP A 20 -4.31 -1.56 5.03
CA ASP A 20 -3.51 -2.56 4.28
C ASP A 20 -3.06 -1.97 2.94
N ASP A 21 -3.91 -1.20 2.28
CA ASP A 21 -3.58 -0.52 1.03
C ASP A 21 -2.44 0.48 1.23
N VAL A 22 -2.51 1.30 2.28
CA VAL A 22 -1.45 2.25 2.65
C VAL A 22 -0.14 1.53 2.95
N TRP A 23 -0.19 0.48 3.76
CA TRP A 23 0.99 -0.27 4.16
C TRP A 23 1.67 -0.96 2.97
N SER A 24 0.87 -1.60 2.12
CA SER A 24 1.37 -2.24 0.90
C SER A 24 1.98 -1.23 -0.06
N LEU A 25 1.30 -0.08 -0.26
CA LEU A 25 1.78 0.96 -1.16
C LEU A 25 3.09 1.59 -0.67
N LYS A 26 3.16 1.96 0.61
CA LYS A 26 4.41 2.48 1.21
C LYS A 26 5.54 1.46 1.12
N SER A 27 5.26 0.17 1.33
CA SER A 27 6.25 -0.90 1.19
C SER A 27 6.77 -0.99 -0.25
N ARG A 28 5.88 -0.95 -1.25
CA ARG A 28 6.27 -0.95 -2.66
C ARG A 28 7.11 0.26 -3.03
N LEU A 29 6.63 1.46 -2.67
CA LEU A 29 7.30 2.72 -2.98
C LEU A 29 8.65 2.85 -2.26
N LYS A 30 8.78 2.29 -1.05
CA LYS A 30 10.06 2.21 -0.33
C LYS A 30 11.04 1.33 -1.09
N THR A 31 10.60 0.15 -1.52
CA THR A 31 11.44 -0.80 -2.27
C THR A 31 11.88 -0.26 -3.63
N SER A 32 11.04 0.53 -4.31
CA SER A 32 11.43 1.23 -5.54
C SER A 32 12.24 2.53 -5.31
N GLY A 33 12.47 2.93 -4.06
CA GLY A 33 13.21 4.15 -3.73
C GLY A 33 12.42 5.46 -3.89
N HIS A 34 11.10 5.39 -4.04
CA HIS A 34 10.22 6.56 -4.17
C HIS A 34 9.66 7.07 -2.83
N TYR A 35 9.67 6.26 -1.76
CA TYR A 35 9.18 6.63 -0.43
C TYR A 35 10.30 6.70 0.59
N VAL A 36 10.51 7.90 1.14
CA VAL A 36 11.46 8.12 2.24
C VAL A 36 10.74 7.82 3.55
N VAL A 37 11.22 6.82 4.28
CA VAL A 37 10.64 6.46 5.58
C VAL A 37 10.88 7.62 6.56
N PRO A 38 9.82 8.19 7.17
CA PRO A 38 9.98 9.26 8.16
C PRO A 38 10.79 8.82 9.38
N GLY A 39 11.32 9.76 10.15
CA GLY A 39 12.13 9.47 11.35
C GLY A 39 11.39 8.67 12.43
N TYR A 40 10.06 8.74 12.46
CA TYR A 40 9.20 7.95 13.36
C TYR A 40 8.89 6.54 12.83
N GLY A 41 9.44 6.15 11.67
CA GLY A 41 9.19 4.88 11.01
C GLY A 41 7.99 4.89 10.08
N MET A 42 7.70 3.72 9.50
CA MET A 42 6.58 3.52 8.60
C MET A 42 5.34 3.12 9.39
N THR A 43 4.21 3.77 9.10
CA THR A 43 2.91 3.51 9.74
C THR A 43 1.87 3.11 8.68
N PRO A 44 0.77 2.43 9.06
CA PRO A 44 -0.32 2.12 8.15
C PRO A 44 -1.27 3.31 7.88
N TYR A 45 -0.90 4.51 8.34
CA TYR A 45 -1.67 5.73 8.13
C TYR A 45 -1.10 6.54 6.96
N PRO A 46 -1.94 7.17 6.14
CA PRO A 46 -1.46 8.03 5.06
C PRO A 46 -0.73 9.25 5.64
N ASP A 47 0.30 9.72 4.96
CA ASP A 47 1.05 10.93 5.31
C ASP A 47 1.37 11.75 4.06
N ASN A 48 1.85 12.98 4.28
CA ASN A 48 2.20 13.89 3.18
C ASN A 48 3.30 13.31 2.29
N GLU A 49 4.23 12.54 2.86
CA GLU A 49 5.30 11.92 2.09
C GLU A 49 4.75 10.85 1.15
N LEU A 50 3.78 10.05 1.56
CA LEU A 50 3.09 9.10 0.69
C LEU A 50 2.50 9.80 -0.54
N PHE A 51 1.74 10.88 -0.34
CA PHE A 51 1.13 11.60 -1.46
C PHE A 51 2.17 12.25 -2.38
N ARG A 52 3.26 12.75 -1.81
CA ARG A 52 4.40 13.26 -2.58
C ARG A 52 5.06 12.16 -3.41
N SER A 53 5.29 10.99 -2.82
CA SER A 53 5.85 9.82 -3.50
C SER A 53 4.95 9.33 -4.65
N ILE A 54 3.63 9.31 -4.45
CA ILE A 54 2.66 8.97 -5.50
C ILE A 54 2.78 9.95 -6.67
N ALA A 55 2.72 11.25 -6.39
CA ALA A 55 2.82 12.28 -7.43
C ALA A 55 4.17 12.23 -8.17
N ASN A 56 5.27 11.96 -7.46
CA ASN A 56 6.58 11.81 -8.06
C ASN A 56 6.65 10.57 -8.98
N PHE A 57 6.13 9.43 -8.52
CA PHE A 57 6.04 8.22 -9.32
C PHE A 57 5.21 8.44 -10.59
N GLN A 58 4.06 9.11 -10.47
CA GLN A 58 3.21 9.44 -11.62
C GLN A 58 3.96 10.33 -12.63
N ARG A 59 4.69 11.36 -12.18
CA ARG A 59 5.51 12.20 -13.08
C ARG A 59 6.58 11.39 -13.80
N GLN A 60 7.29 10.53 -13.08
CA GLN A 60 8.39 9.73 -13.65
C GLN A 60 7.90 8.69 -14.66
N THR A 61 6.65 8.25 -14.55
CA THR A 61 6.01 7.28 -15.45
C THR A 61 5.16 7.92 -16.54
N GLY A 62 5.14 9.26 -16.63
CA GLY A 62 4.37 9.99 -17.64
C GLY A 62 2.85 9.98 -17.40
N LEU A 63 2.40 9.59 -16.22
CA LEU A 63 1.00 9.61 -15.81
C LEU A 63 0.58 10.99 -15.30
N LYS A 64 -0.73 11.20 -15.16
CA LYS A 64 -1.25 12.40 -14.52
C LYS A 64 -0.80 12.44 -13.05
N ALA A 65 -0.03 13.47 -12.70
CA ALA A 65 0.52 13.65 -11.35
C ALA A 65 -0.49 14.30 -10.37
N ASP A 66 -1.59 13.61 -10.10
CA ASP A 66 -2.66 14.07 -9.22
C ASP A 66 -2.54 13.57 -7.76
N GLY A 67 -1.56 12.72 -7.47
CA GLY A 67 -1.34 12.17 -6.13
C GLY A 67 -2.42 11.17 -5.69
N VAL A 68 -3.24 10.69 -6.62
CA VAL A 68 -4.34 9.75 -6.36
C VAL A 68 -4.07 8.42 -7.05
N ILE A 69 -4.27 7.33 -6.33
CA ILE A 69 -4.28 5.98 -6.91
C ILE A 69 -5.68 5.40 -6.75
N LYS A 70 -6.22 4.86 -7.84
CA LYS A 70 -7.50 4.16 -7.85
C LYS A 70 -7.26 2.65 -8.02
N PRO A 71 -8.09 1.79 -7.41
CA PRO A 71 -8.14 0.38 -7.75
C PRO A 71 -8.36 0.20 -9.25
N ASP A 72 -7.61 -0.71 -9.85
CA ASP A 72 -7.51 -0.98 -11.27
C ASP A 72 -7.26 0.28 -12.12
N GLY A 73 -6.65 1.31 -11.52
CA GLY A 73 -6.29 2.57 -12.18
C GLY A 73 -4.97 2.50 -12.93
N GLU A 74 -4.66 3.54 -13.70
CA GLU A 74 -3.39 3.62 -14.44
C GLU A 74 -2.17 3.61 -13.51
N THR A 75 -2.23 4.31 -12.38
CA THR A 75 -1.12 4.35 -11.42
C THR A 75 -0.93 3.01 -10.71
N GLU A 76 -2.02 2.30 -10.37
CA GLU A 76 -1.91 0.96 -9.78
C GLU A 76 -1.33 -0.03 -10.79
N ARG A 77 -1.82 -0.05 -12.04
CA ARG A 77 -1.27 -0.91 -13.10
C ARG A 77 0.21 -0.64 -13.33
N ALA A 78 0.62 0.62 -13.36
CA ALA A 78 2.02 0.99 -13.53
C ALA A 78 2.88 0.52 -12.35
N LEU A 79 2.38 0.62 -11.12
CA LEU A 79 3.06 0.07 -9.94
C LEU A 79 3.20 -1.45 -10.04
N LEU A 80 2.12 -2.16 -10.37
CA LEU A 80 2.09 -3.63 -10.46
C LEU A 80 2.94 -4.17 -11.62
N ALA A 81 3.15 -3.38 -12.68
CA ALA A 81 4.06 -3.71 -13.77
C ALA A 81 5.54 -3.67 -13.35
N GLN A 82 5.87 -3.00 -12.23
CA GLN A 82 7.19 -3.14 -11.63
C GLN A 82 7.29 -4.54 -10.99
N ASP A 83 8.35 -5.29 -11.34
CA ASP A 83 8.67 -6.62 -10.77
C ASP A 83 9.18 -6.52 -9.32
N ILE A 84 8.41 -5.81 -8.51
CA ILE A 84 8.64 -5.59 -7.09
C ILE A 84 7.61 -6.44 -6.36
N SER A 85 8.10 -7.38 -5.56
CA SER A 85 7.23 -8.22 -4.74
C SER A 85 6.67 -7.42 -3.56
N THR A 86 5.36 -7.22 -3.54
CA THR A 86 4.60 -6.88 -2.33
C THR A 86 3.71 -8.05 -1.98
N PRO A 87 4.15 -8.93 -1.05
CA PRO A 87 3.43 -10.15 -0.75
C PRO A 87 2.06 -9.84 -0.14
N THR A 88 1.04 -10.49 -0.67
CA THR A 88 -0.28 -10.57 -0.03
C THR A 88 -0.28 -11.75 0.95
N PHE A 89 -0.66 -11.52 2.20
CA PHE A 89 -0.82 -12.56 3.20
C PHE A 89 -2.29 -12.92 3.39
N TRP A 90 -2.55 -14.15 3.82
CA TRP A 90 -3.90 -14.64 4.08
C TRP A 90 -4.10 -14.83 5.58
N CYS A 91 -5.10 -14.15 6.14
CA CYS A 91 -5.38 -14.22 7.57
C CYS A 91 -5.91 -15.61 7.95
N LYS A 92 -5.26 -16.29 8.90
CA LYS A 92 -5.69 -17.61 9.40
C LYS A 92 -7.03 -17.59 10.13
N ILE A 93 -7.46 -16.41 10.63
CA ILE A 93 -8.69 -16.25 11.41
C ILE A 93 -9.91 -15.99 10.52
N CYS A 94 -9.83 -15.01 9.62
CA CYS A 94 -10.96 -14.61 8.79
C CYS A 94 -10.84 -15.01 7.31
N GLY A 95 -9.70 -15.59 6.89
CA GLY A 95 -9.45 -15.94 5.49
C GLY A 95 -9.26 -14.74 4.55
N GLY A 96 -9.23 -13.52 5.06
CA GLY A 96 -9.10 -12.31 4.23
C GLY A 96 -7.65 -11.96 3.87
N PRO A 97 -7.39 -11.38 2.69
CA PRO A 97 -6.07 -10.91 2.31
C PRO A 97 -5.68 -9.62 3.05
N HIS A 98 -4.42 -9.53 3.49
CA HIS A 98 -3.88 -8.36 4.20
C HIS A 98 -2.40 -8.09 3.85
N ALA A 99 -1.93 -6.90 4.20
CA ALA A 99 -0.59 -6.41 3.85
C ALA A 99 0.47 -6.70 4.94
N GLY A 100 0.09 -7.41 6.00
CA GLY A 100 1.02 -7.84 7.04
C GLY A 100 1.41 -6.77 8.07
N ILE A 101 0.52 -5.81 8.37
CA ILE A 101 0.79 -4.66 9.26
C ILE A 101 1.30 -5.09 10.65
N ASN A 102 0.62 -6.04 11.31
CA ASN A 102 0.95 -6.48 12.67
C ASN A 102 1.51 -7.91 12.73
N SER A 103 1.12 -8.75 11.77
CA SER A 103 1.48 -10.18 11.70
C SER A 103 1.40 -10.63 10.25
N LEU A 104 2.15 -11.66 9.89
CA LEU A 104 2.06 -12.33 8.59
C LEU A 104 0.88 -13.32 8.52
N GLU A 105 0.29 -13.67 9.67
CA GLU A 105 -0.74 -14.69 9.77
C GLU A 105 -2.10 -14.14 10.19
N VAL A 106 -2.12 -12.97 10.85
CA VAL A 106 -3.34 -12.35 11.38
C VAL A 106 -3.44 -10.92 10.86
N CYS A 107 -4.55 -10.61 10.17
CA CYS A 107 -4.80 -9.27 9.66
C CYS A 107 -5.03 -8.24 10.77
N HIS A 108 -4.84 -6.95 10.46
CA HIS A 108 -4.93 -5.89 11.46
C HIS A 108 -6.32 -5.82 12.13
N TRP A 109 -7.41 -6.06 11.39
CA TRP A 109 -8.75 -6.13 11.97
C TRP A 109 -8.95 -7.29 12.96
N CYS A 110 -8.37 -8.46 12.71
CA CYS A 110 -8.43 -9.56 13.68
C CYS A 110 -7.51 -9.27 14.87
N TRP A 111 -6.37 -8.64 14.62
CA TRP A 111 -5.45 -8.21 15.67
C TRP A 111 -6.13 -7.26 16.66
N GLU A 112 -6.89 -6.28 16.18
CA GLU A 112 -7.65 -5.35 17.03
C GLU A 112 -8.73 -6.03 17.88
N LYS A 113 -9.21 -7.21 17.45
CA LYS A 113 -10.16 -8.05 18.21
C LYS A 113 -9.48 -8.98 19.23
N GLY A 114 -8.14 -8.93 19.34
CA GLY A 114 -7.37 -9.73 20.29
C GLY A 114 -6.80 -11.04 19.73
N TYR A 115 -7.00 -11.34 18.44
CA TYR A 115 -6.30 -12.45 17.80
C TYR A 115 -4.81 -12.09 17.61
N ARG A 116 -3.89 -13.06 17.76
CA ARG A 116 -2.43 -12.84 17.67
C ARG A 116 -1.81 -13.93 16.83
#